data_AF-A0A2E7UY72-F1
#
_entry.id   AF-A0A2E7UY72-F1
#
_cell.length_a   1.000
_cell.length_b   1.000
_cell.length_c   1.000
_cell.angle_alpha   90.00
_cell.angle_beta   90.00
_cell.angle_gamma   90.00
#
_symmetry.space_group_name_H-M   'P 1'
#
loop_
_entity.id
_entity.type
_entity.pdbx_description
1 polymer ?
#
loop_
_entity_poly.entity_id
_entity_poly.type
_entity_poly.pdbx_seq_one_letter_code
_entity_poly.pdbx_strand_id
1 'polypeptide(L)'
;MVTQLKNTSGDYIKIQSGESCNLTGTVKSTEGVTITSLTTFTVTLYDATSGAIINSRNKQNINGVNGGTFTSGDYVLELDSSDTTAVGDIEDDTTQDRIARFEFTYDDGDSTRTGIEEFSFKIEKMKTTIGVGSGANEITLTVTDSSANPVAEATVYVTTDLAGQNVVAGPVITNVSGVTPTLFLDAGTYYSFSSHADYTFTNPQTVTVS
;
A
#
# COMPACT_ATOMS: atom_id res chain seq x y z
N MET A 1 8.10 -13.94 -17.37
CA MET A 1 7.18 -12.83 -17.02
C MET A 1 6.61 -13.18 -15.66
N VAL A 2 6.72 -12.26 -14.70
CA VAL A 2 6.05 -12.41 -13.40
C VAL A 2 4.56 -12.17 -13.60
N THR A 3 3.70 -13.01 -13.01
CA THR A 3 2.24 -12.82 -13.09
C THR A 3 1.85 -11.69 -12.16
N GLN A 4 1.14 -10.66 -12.63
CA GLN A 4 0.63 -9.62 -11.75
C GLN A 4 -0.70 -10.05 -11.12
N LEU A 5 -0.87 -9.80 -9.82
CA LEU A 5 -2.13 -10.07 -9.12
C LEU A 5 -3.27 -9.24 -9.71
N LYS A 6 -4.38 -9.92 -9.93
CA LYS A 6 -5.62 -9.33 -10.44
C LYS A 6 -6.79 -9.72 -9.55
N ASN A 7 -7.77 -8.84 -9.43
CA ASN A 7 -9.05 -9.17 -8.79
C ASN A 7 -9.89 -10.08 -9.70
N THR A 8 -11.06 -10.50 -9.22
CA THR A 8 -12.01 -11.33 -9.99
C THR A 8 -12.51 -10.67 -11.27
N SER A 9 -12.39 -9.34 -11.38
CA SER A 9 -12.72 -8.56 -12.57
C SER A 9 -11.55 -8.46 -13.56
N GLY A 10 -10.36 -8.92 -13.18
CA GLY A 10 -9.14 -8.85 -13.99
C GLY A 10 -8.32 -7.56 -13.83
N ASP A 11 -8.70 -6.69 -12.90
CA ASP A 11 -7.98 -5.44 -12.62
C ASP A 11 -6.79 -5.68 -11.69
N TYR A 12 -5.70 -4.95 -11.91
CA TYR A 12 -4.54 -5.00 -11.02
C TYR A 12 -4.90 -4.51 -9.62
N ILE A 13 -4.48 -5.26 -8.60
CA ILE A 13 -4.75 -4.92 -7.21
C ILE A 13 -3.58 -4.14 -6.61
N LYS A 14 -3.90 -3.05 -5.91
CA LYS A 14 -3.03 -2.44 -4.90
C LYS A 14 -3.51 -2.91 -3.52
N ILE A 15 -2.57 -3.24 -2.65
CA ILE A 15 -2.83 -3.62 -1.26
C ILE A 15 -2.34 -2.47 -0.39
N GLN A 16 -3.15 -1.99 0.55
CA GLN A 16 -2.68 -0.94 1.45
C GLN A 16 -1.66 -1.53 2.42
N SER A 17 -0.63 -0.74 2.71
CA SER A 17 0.42 -1.13 3.63
C SER A 17 -0.16 -1.50 4.99
N GLY A 18 0.06 -2.74 5.43
CA GLY A 18 -0.46 -3.24 6.69
C GLY A 18 -1.81 -3.95 6.60
N GLU A 19 -2.40 -4.09 5.41
CA GLU A 19 -3.60 -4.90 5.22
C GLU A 19 -3.26 -6.38 4.98
N SER A 20 -4.11 -7.27 5.47
CA SER A 20 -4.02 -8.69 5.13
C SER A 20 -4.68 -8.98 3.78
N CYS A 21 -4.15 -9.92 3.02
CA CYS A 21 -4.75 -10.36 1.75
C CYS A 21 -4.45 -11.83 1.46
N ASN A 22 -5.21 -12.41 0.53
CA ASN A 22 -5.01 -13.80 0.09
C ASN A 22 -4.44 -13.84 -1.32
N LEU A 23 -3.36 -14.61 -1.50
CA LEU A 23 -2.90 -15.04 -2.81
C LEU A 23 -3.49 -16.42 -3.09
N THR A 24 -4.19 -16.58 -4.21
CA THR A 24 -4.77 -17.85 -4.61
C THR A 24 -4.32 -18.23 -6.01
N GLY A 25 -4.20 -19.53 -6.26
CA GLY A 25 -3.81 -20.03 -7.57
C GLY A 25 -3.88 -21.56 -7.66
N THR A 26 -3.51 -22.07 -8.82
CA THR A 26 -3.42 -23.51 -9.08
C THR A 26 -2.01 -23.83 -9.53
N VAL A 27 -1.36 -24.78 -8.86
CA VAL A 27 -0.01 -25.23 -9.20
C VAL A 27 -0.07 -26.15 -10.41
N LYS A 28 0.71 -25.82 -11.45
CA LYS A 28 0.75 -26.59 -12.70
C LYS A 28 2.17 -27.01 -13.07
N SER A 29 2.29 -28.16 -13.75
CA SER A 29 3.53 -28.58 -14.40
C SER A 29 3.85 -27.69 -15.60
N THR A 30 5.05 -27.86 -16.16
CA THR A 30 5.44 -27.20 -17.41
C THR A 30 4.57 -27.60 -18.60
N GLU A 31 3.91 -28.77 -18.58
CA GLU A 31 2.91 -29.16 -19.58
C GLU A 31 1.51 -28.60 -19.29
N GLY A 32 1.34 -27.82 -18.21
CA GLY A 32 0.06 -27.24 -17.81
C GLY A 32 -0.86 -28.20 -17.05
N VAL A 33 -0.35 -29.37 -16.62
CA VAL A 33 -1.11 -30.35 -15.83
C VAL A 33 -1.19 -29.90 -14.38
N THR A 34 -2.39 -29.94 -13.78
CA THR A 34 -2.56 -29.64 -12.36
C THR A 34 -1.82 -30.66 -11.50
N ILE A 35 -0.95 -30.16 -10.64
CA ILE A 35 -0.18 -30.99 -9.70
C ILE A 35 -1.03 -31.20 -8.46
N THR A 36 -1.41 -32.44 -8.13
CA THR A 36 -2.35 -32.72 -7.03
C THR A 36 -1.68 -33.02 -5.69
N SER A 37 -0.37 -33.25 -5.69
CA SER A 37 0.42 -33.51 -4.48
C SER A 37 1.76 -32.78 -4.55
N LEU A 38 2.18 -32.20 -3.41
CA LEU A 38 3.46 -31.52 -3.26
C LEU A 38 4.27 -32.17 -2.15
N THR A 39 5.56 -32.35 -2.41
CA THR A 39 6.54 -32.75 -1.38
C THR A 39 6.99 -31.55 -0.58
N THR A 40 7.27 -30.43 -1.25
CA THR A 40 7.58 -29.15 -0.60
C THR A 40 6.79 -28.02 -1.24
N PHE A 41 6.45 -27.01 -0.46
CA PHE A 41 5.90 -25.77 -0.97
C PHE A 41 6.36 -24.61 -0.10
N THR A 42 7.10 -23.67 -0.67
CA THR A 42 7.73 -22.58 0.07
C THR A 42 7.48 -21.24 -0.61
N VAL A 43 7.49 -20.17 0.17
CA VAL A 43 7.41 -18.79 -0.32
C VAL A 43 8.63 -17.98 0.09
N THR A 44 9.08 -17.12 -0.82
CA THR A 44 9.96 -15.99 -0.52
C THR A 44 9.23 -14.70 -0.86
N LEU A 45 9.07 -13.81 0.11
CA LEU A 45 8.57 -12.46 -0.13
C LEU A 45 9.75 -11.49 -0.18
N TYR A 46 9.85 -10.71 -1.25
CA TYR A 46 10.91 -9.72 -1.38
C TYR A 46 10.44 -8.46 -2.10
N ASP A 47 11.10 -7.36 -1.77
CA ASP A 47 10.96 -6.10 -2.49
C ASP A 47 11.60 -6.20 -3.89
N ALA A 48 10.86 -5.86 -4.93
CA ALA A 48 11.31 -6.06 -6.32
C ALA A 48 12.51 -5.18 -6.68
N THR A 49 12.69 -4.03 -6.01
CA THR A 49 13.74 -3.07 -6.33
C THR A 49 15.01 -3.35 -5.53
N SER A 50 14.88 -3.51 -4.22
CA SER A 50 16.02 -3.71 -3.31
C SER A 50 16.40 -5.17 -3.11
N GLY A 51 15.51 -6.12 -3.43
CA GLY A 51 15.69 -7.54 -3.11
C GLY A 51 15.59 -7.87 -1.62
N ALA A 52 15.21 -6.90 -0.77
CA ALA A 52 15.09 -7.10 0.66
C ALA A 52 13.98 -8.12 0.98
N ILE A 53 14.30 -9.10 1.82
CA ILE A 53 13.32 -10.08 2.31
C ILE A 53 12.30 -9.39 3.21
N ILE A 54 11.01 -9.63 2.96
CA ILE A 54 9.91 -9.08 3.72
C ILE A 54 9.49 -10.04 4.83
N ASN A 55 9.31 -9.51 6.04
CA ASN A 55 8.80 -10.25 7.21
C ASN A 55 9.51 -11.59 7.47
N SER A 56 10.81 -11.68 7.15
CA SER A 56 11.60 -12.93 7.23
C SER A 56 11.05 -14.11 6.42
N ARG A 57 10.13 -13.89 5.48
CA ARG A 57 9.62 -14.93 4.58
C ARG A 57 10.66 -15.23 3.49
N ASN A 58 11.66 -16.03 3.84
CA ASN A 58 12.70 -16.51 2.94
C ASN A 58 12.65 -18.04 2.86
N LYS A 59 12.18 -18.57 1.73
CA LYS A 59 11.90 -20.02 1.52
C LYS A 59 11.10 -20.64 2.68
N GLN A 60 10.16 -19.88 3.23
CA GLN A 60 9.34 -20.33 4.35
C GLN A 60 8.36 -21.39 3.85
N ASN A 61 8.25 -22.53 4.55
CA ASN A 61 7.26 -23.56 4.22
C ASN A 61 5.84 -23.02 4.36
N ILE A 62 4.99 -23.28 3.36
CA ILE A 62 3.57 -22.89 3.32
C ILE A 62 2.64 -24.06 3.01
N ASN A 63 3.14 -25.30 3.00
CA ASN A 63 2.30 -26.48 2.77
C ASN A 63 1.47 -26.82 4.02
N GLY A 64 0.30 -26.20 4.17
CA GLY A 64 -0.60 -26.41 5.32
C GLY A 64 -0.14 -25.71 6.61
N VAL A 65 0.79 -24.75 6.50
CA VAL A 65 1.40 -24.01 7.62
C VAL A 65 1.70 -22.58 7.20
N ASN A 66 2.00 -21.68 8.16
CA ASN A 66 2.42 -20.29 7.91
C ASN A 66 1.50 -19.50 6.95
N GLY A 67 0.18 -19.63 7.15
CA GLY A 67 -0.85 -18.98 6.33
C GLY A 67 -1.11 -19.68 5.00
N GLY A 68 -0.37 -20.74 4.67
CA GLY A 68 -0.53 -21.48 3.43
C GLY A 68 -1.42 -22.71 3.56
N THR A 69 -2.23 -22.94 2.54
CA THR A 69 -3.00 -24.17 2.32
C THR A 69 -2.76 -24.67 0.91
N PHE A 70 -2.78 -25.99 0.73
CA PHE A 70 -2.75 -26.63 -0.58
C PHE A 70 -3.73 -27.80 -0.58
N THR A 71 -4.63 -27.84 -1.55
CA THR A 71 -5.63 -28.89 -1.70
C THR A 71 -5.76 -29.27 -3.17
N SER A 72 -5.22 -30.44 -3.52
CA SER A 72 -5.39 -31.05 -4.86
C SER A 72 -5.08 -30.11 -6.03
N GLY A 73 -4.02 -29.31 -5.90
CA GLY A 73 -3.55 -28.39 -6.94
C GLY A 73 -3.87 -26.93 -6.66
N ASP A 74 -4.91 -26.63 -5.91
CA ASP A 74 -5.23 -25.26 -5.54
C ASP A 74 -4.49 -24.87 -4.27
N TYR A 75 -3.99 -23.64 -4.23
CA TYR A 75 -3.36 -23.07 -3.05
C TYR A 75 -4.02 -21.74 -2.64
N VAL A 76 -3.92 -21.48 -1.35
CA VAL A 76 -4.16 -20.16 -0.75
C VAL A 76 -2.96 -19.84 0.13
N LEU A 77 -2.38 -18.66 -0.03
CA LEU A 77 -1.44 -18.07 0.91
C LEU A 77 -2.06 -16.82 1.51
N GLU A 78 -2.32 -16.85 2.81
CA GLU A 78 -2.68 -15.68 3.60
C GLU A 78 -1.41 -14.86 3.90
N LEU A 79 -1.40 -13.62 3.40
CA LEU A 79 -0.45 -12.59 3.76
C LEU A 79 -1.02 -11.80 4.94
N ASP A 80 -0.28 -11.76 6.03
CA ASP A 80 -0.65 -10.97 7.20
C ASP A 80 -0.30 -9.48 6.98
N SER A 81 -0.67 -8.64 7.95
CA SER A 81 -0.35 -7.21 7.90
C SER A 81 1.16 -6.91 7.88
N SER A 82 1.99 -7.80 8.44
CA SER A 82 3.44 -7.62 8.47
C SER A 82 4.08 -7.96 7.11
N ASP A 83 3.49 -8.87 6.34
CA ASP A 83 3.91 -9.22 4.98
C ASP A 83 3.67 -8.10 3.96
N THR A 84 2.70 -7.24 4.24
CA THR A 84 2.29 -6.14 3.35
C THR A 84 2.72 -4.77 3.86
N THR A 85 3.41 -4.72 5.00
CA THR A 85 3.95 -3.45 5.52
C THR A 85 4.99 -2.89 4.55
N ALA A 86 4.88 -1.60 4.25
CA ALA A 86 5.87 -0.86 3.48
C ALA A 86 7.25 -0.96 4.15
N VAL A 87 8.31 -1.14 3.36
CA VAL A 87 9.68 -1.22 3.88
C VAL A 87 10.46 0.03 3.50
N GLY A 88 11.02 0.70 4.51
CA GLY A 88 11.74 1.97 4.34
C GLY A 88 10.81 3.17 4.21
N ASP A 89 11.41 4.34 3.92
CA ASP A 89 10.67 5.58 3.71
C ASP A 89 10.11 5.59 2.27
N ILE A 90 8.83 5.30 2.14
CA ILE A 90 8.08 5.63 0.92
C ILE A 90 7.22 6.85 1.15
N GLU A 91 7.21 7.70 0.12
CA GLU A 91 6.33 8.85 0.07
C GLU A 91 4.88 8.38 0.09
N ASP A 92 4.02 9.15 0.74
CA ASP A 92 2.59 8.88 0.77
C ASP A 92 2.04 8.85 -0.67
N ASP A 93 1.05 7.98 -0.93
CA ASP A 93 0.44 7.80 -2.27
C ASP A 93 1.39 7.21 -3.34
N THR A 94 2.54 6.67 -2.92
CA THR A 94 3.43 5.89 -3.79
C THR A 94 3.31 4.38 -3.53
N THR A 95 3.67 3.59 -4.54
CA THR A 95 3.61 2.13 -4.48
C THR A 95 4.99 1.48 -4.44
N GLN A 96 5.14 0.42 -3.65
CA GLN A 96 6.26 -0.52 -3.73
C GLN A 96 5.84 -1.79 -4.46
N ASP A 97 6.68 -2.23 -5.39
CA ASP A 97 6.49 -3.52 -6.04
C ASP A 97 7.05 -4.64 -5.15
N ARG A 98 6.20 -5.62 -4.85
CA ARG A 98 6.55 -6.84 -4.12
C ARG A 98 6.48 -8.05 -5.03
N ILE A 99 7.30 -9.04 -4.73
CA ILE A 99 7.26 -10.34 -5.38
C ILE A 99 7.01 -11.42 -4.32
N ALA A 100 5.98 -12.23 -4.54
CA ALA A 100 5.82 -13.53 -3.91
C ALA A 100 6.36 -14.61 -4.86
N ARG A 101 7.49 -15.19 -4.49
CA ARG A 101 8.11 -16.29 -5.23
C ARG A 101 7.84 -17.61 -4.53
N PHE A 102 7.07 -18.45 -5.19
CA PHE A 102 6.73 -19.78 -4.77
C PHE A 102 7.72 -20.79 -5.36
N GLU A 103 8.25 -21.68 -4.53
CA GLU A 103 9.03 -22.84 -4.97
C GLU A 103 8.38 -24.11 -4.44
N PHE A 104 8.20 -25.10 -5.32
CA PHE A 104 7.57 -26.36 -4.96
C PHE A 104 8.31 -27.55 -5.56
N THR A 105 8.16 -28.69 -4.93
CA THR A 105 8.62 -29.97 -5.47
C THR A 105 7.48 -30.97 -5.48
N TYR A 106 7.42 -31.80 -6.52
CA TYR A 106 6.36 -32.77 -6.74
C TYR A 106 6.92 -34.02 -7.41
N ASP A 107 6.19 -35.13 -7.32
CA ASP A 107 6.49 -36.36 -8.03
C ASP A 107 5.51 -36.47 -9.21
N ASP A 108 6.03 -36.64 -10.42
CA ASP A 108 5.23 -36.83 -11.63
C ASP A 108 4.88 -38.32 -11.90
N GLY A 109 5.27 -39.22 -10.99
CA GLY A 109 5.14 -40.68 -11.10
C GLY A 109 6.38 -41.36 -11.67
N ASP A 110 7.35 -40.59 -12.17
CA ASP A 110 8.63 -41.08 -12.70
C ASP A 110 9.83 -40.48 -11.93
N SER A 111 9.74 -39.20 -11.56
CA SER A 111 10.82 -38.48 -10.92
C SER A 111 10.35 -37.32 -10.05
N THR A 112 11.21 -36.90 -9.12
CA THR A 112 11.02 -35.65 -8.38
C THR A 112 11.33 -34.45 -9.28
N ARG A 113 10.34 -33.56 -9.42
CA ARG A 113 10.42 -32.30 -10.17
C ARG A 113 10.41 -31.11 -9.23
N THR A 114 10.91 -29.98 -9.74
CA THR A 114 10.87 -28.68 -9.06
C THR A 114 10.16 -27.67 -9.93
N GLY A 115 9.29 -26.85 -9.35
CA GLY A 115 8.61 -25.76 -10.04
C GLY A 115 8.75 -24.43 -9.30
N ILE A 116 8.58 -23.35 -10.04
CA ILE A 116 8.65 -21.97 -9.55
C ILE A 116 7.47 -21.21 -10.13
N GLU A 117 6.79 -20.44 -9.29
CA GLU A 117 5.82 -19.43 -9.70
C GLU A 117 6.14 -18.10 -9.02
N GLU A 118 5.95 -16.99 -9.74
CA GLU A 118 6.17 -15.65 -9.19
C GLU A 118 4.95 -14.76 -9.43
N PHE A 119 4.55 -14.06 -8.37
CA PHE A 119 3.48 -13.07 -8.40
C PHE A 119 3.99 -11.71 -7.99
N SER A 120 3.67 -10.69 -8.79
CA SER A 120 3.95 -9.29 -8.50
C SER A 120 2.69 -8.60 -8.01
N PHE A 121 2.83 -7.81 -6.95
CA PHE A 121 1.75 -7.00 -6.39
C PHE A 121 2.29 -5.68 -5.84
N LYS A 122 1.39 -4.70 -5.74
CA LYS A 122 1.74 -3.35 -5.30
C LYS A 122 1.29 -3.13 -3.86
N ILE A 123 2.21 -2.67 -3.02
CA ILE A 123 1.92 -2.13 -1.69
C ILE A 123 1.83 -0.63 -1.80
N GLU A 124 0.70 -0.06 -1.38
CA GLU A 124 0.46 1.38 -1.35
C GLU A 124 0.51 1.90 0.08
N LYS A 125 1.26 2.96 0.34
CA LYS A 125 1.20 3.63 1.64
C LYS A 125 0.08 4.67 1.61
N MET A 126 -0.90 4.46 2.47
CA MET A 126 -1.97 5.43 2.68
C MET A 126 -1.38 6.75 3.16
N LYS A 127 -1.97 7.84 2.68
CA LYS A 127 -1.57 9.17 3.12
C LYS A 127 -1.80 9.31 4.62
N THR A 128 -0.80 9.80 5.34
CA THR A 128 -0.80 9.83 6.81
C THR A 128 -1.32 11.17 7.30
N THR A 129 -2.29 11.15 8.23
CA THR A 129 -2.73 12.36 8.94
C THR A 129 -1.98 12.46 10.28
N ILE A 130 -1.13 13.47 10.47
CA ILE A 130 -0.15 13.49 11.59
C ILE A 130 -0.57 14.40 12.76
N GLY A 131 -1.61 15.22 12.61
CA GLY A 131 -2.20 15.92 13.76
C GLY A 131 -3.11 17.07 13.35
N VAL A 132 -4.20 17.26 14.06
CA VAL A 132 -5.16 18.34 13.77
C VAL A 132 -4.73 19.71 14.35
N GLY A 133 -3.59 19.78 15.03
CA GLY A 133 -3.17 20.94 15.81
C GLY A 133 -3.66 20.88 17.27
N SER A 134 -3.28 21.88 18.07
CA SER A 134 -3.56 21.92 19.52
C SER A 134 -4.19 23.23 20.00
N GLY A 135 -4.58 24.12 19.08
CA GLY A 135 -5.13 25.43 19.43
C GLY A 135 -6.59 25.39 19.86
N ALA A 136 -7.09 26.50 20.39
CA ALA A 136 -8.44 26.55 20.98
C ALA A 136 -9.60 26.67 19.98
N ASN A 137 -9.35 27.12 18.74
CA ASN A 137 -10.40 27.35 17.76
C ASN A 137 -10.47 26.21 16.73
N GLU A 138 -11.69 25.74 16.48
CA GLU A 138 -12.00 24.77 15.44
C GLU A 138 -12.14 25.46 14.09
N ILE A 139 -11.38 25.02 13.09
CA ILE A 139 -11.50 25.48 11.71
C ILE A 139 -11.51 24.31 10.73
N THR A 140 -12.07 24.52 9.54
CA THR A 140 -11.88 23.65 8.38
C THR A 140 -11.36 24.46 7.21
N LEU A 141 -10.58 23.82 6.34
CA LEU A 141 -10.08 24.43 5.12
C LEU A 141 -10.69 23.70 3.91
N THR A 142 -11.02 24.45 2.87
CA THR A 142 -11.51 23.90 1.60
C THR A 142 -10.45 24.07 0.53
N VAL A 143 -10.04 22.96 -0.09
CA VAL A 143 -9.10 22.93 -1.20
C VAL A 143 -9.89 22.85 -2.52
N THR A 144 -9.59 23.77 -3.43
CA THR A 144 -10.19 23.80 -4.77
C THR A 144 -9.12 23.88 -5.87
N ASP A 145 -9.45 23.41 -7.07
CA ASP A 145 -8.64 23.59 -8.26
C ASP A 145 -8.70 25.03 -8.81
N SER A 146 -8.02 25.30 -9.92
CA SER A 146 -8.02 26.62 -10.58
C SER A 146 -9.38 27.06 -11.11
N SER A 147 -10.35 26.13 -11.21
CA SER A 147 -11.71 26.37 -11.66
C SER A 147 -12.70 26.40 -10.50
N ALA A 148 -12.21 26.45 -9.25
CA ALA A 148 -12.99 26.42 -8.02
C ALA A 148 -13.78 25.10 -7.76
N ASN A 149 -13.41 24.00 -8.41
CA ASN A 149 -13.96 22.68 -8.07
C ASN A 149 -13.27 22.13 -6.82
N PRO A 150 -13.99 21.48 -5.89
CA PRO A 150 -13.38 20.85 -4.71
C PRO A 150 -12.42 19.73 -5.11
N VAL A 151 -11.26 19.67 -4.45
CA VAL A 151 -10.25 18.62 -4.68
C VAL A 151 -10.27 17.64 -3.52
N ALA A 152 -10.81 16.45 -3.79
CA ALA A 152 -10.74 15.32 -2.85
C ALA A 152 -9.30 14.84 -2.68
N GLU A 153 -9.01 14.22 -1.53
CA GLU A 153 -7.74 13.55 -1.26
C GLU A 153 -6.50 14.45 -1.34
N ALA A 154 -6.67 15.78 -1.30
CA ALA A 154 -5.57 16.73 -1.19
C ALA A 154 -4.95 16.64 0.22
N THR A 155 -3.62 16.64 0.32
CA THR A 155 -2.94 16.77 1.60
C THR A 155 -2.74 18.22 1.94
N VAL A 156 -3.12 18.59 3.16
CA VAL A 156 -3.06 19.95 3.68
C VAL A 156 -2.26 19.97 4.98
N TYR A 157 -1.31 20.89 5.09
CA TYR A 157 -0.69 21.22 6.37
C TYR A 157 -0.70 22.74 6.58
N VAL A 158 -0.62 23.16 7.84
CA VAL A 158 -0.69 24.56 8.26
C VAL A 158 0.54 24.91 9.07
N THR A 159 1.09 26.08 8.80
CA THR A 159 2.32 26.59 9.41
C THR A 159 2.14 28.02 9.91
N THR A 160 3.04 28.48 10.79
CA THR A 160 3.04 29.88 11.27
C THR A 160 3.89 30.82 10.39
N ASP A 161 4.65 30.29 9.44
CA ASP A 161 5.58 31.06 8.60
C ASP A 161 5.34 30.82 7.11
N LEU A 162 5.60 31.86 6.30
CA LEU A 162 5.37 31.81 4.86
C LEU A 162 6.25 30.78 4.14
N ALA A 163 7.37 30.37 4.74
CA ALA A 163 8.30 29.41 4.14
C ALA A 163 7.85 27.95 4.33
N GLY A 164 6.86 27.69 5.19
CA GLY A 164 6.32 26.35 5.43
C GLY A 164 7.16 25.50 6.39
N GLN A 165 8.05 26.10 7.18
CA GLN A 165 9.03 25.37 7.99
C GLN A 165 8.49 24.97 9.38
N ASN A 166 7.63 25.79 9.99
CA ASN A 166 7.08 25.57 11.31
C ASN A 166 5.63 25.06 11.23
N VAL A 167 5.50 23.74 11.02
CA VAL A 167 4.20 23.05 10.94
C VAL A 167 3.53 22.98 12.30
N VAL A 168 2.29 23.47 12.38
CA VAL A 168 1.47 23.51 13.62
C VAL A 168 0.20 22.67 13.52
N ALA A 169 -0.22 22.30 12.31
CA ALA A 169 -1.27 21.31 12.07
C ALA A 169 -1.05 20.61 10.73
N GLY A 170 -1.54 19.38 10.62
CA GLY A 170 -1.37 18.51 9.46
C GLY A 170 -0.01 17.78 9.39
N PRO A 171 0.25 17.05 8.29
CA PRO A 171 -0.64 16.85 7.16
C PRO A 171 -2.00 16.24 7.56
N VAL A 172 -3.07 16.67 6.91
CA VAL A 172 -4.43 16.10 6.94
C VAL A 172 -4.93 15.90 5.50
N ILE A 173 -5.95 15.08 5.29
CA ILE A 173 -6.46 14.75 3.95
C ILE A 173 -7.88 15.30 3.78
N THR A 174 -8.17 15.93 2.64
CA THR A 174 -9.51 16.40 2.32
C THR A 174 -10.47 15.26 1.97
N ASN A 175 -11.74 15.41 2.35
CA ASN A 175 -12.82 14.51 1.96
C ASN A 175 -13.24 14.73 0.49
N VAL A 176 -14.26 14.00 0.03
CA VAL A 176 -14.82 14.13 -1.34
C VAL A 176 -15.32 15.53 -1.71
N SER A 177 -15.61 16.38 -0.71
CA SER A 177 -16.01 17.78 -0.91
C SER A 177 -14.83 18.75 -0.83
N GLY A 178 -13.59 18.25 -0.81
CA GLY A 178 -12.38 19.05 -0.72
C GLY A 178 -12.17 19.71 0.64
N VAL A 179 -12.87 19.26 1.70
CA VAL A 179 -12.80 19.86 3.03
C VAL A 179 -11.90 19.02 3.94
N THR A 180 -11.00 19.68 4.67
CA THR A 180 -10.15 19.03 5.68
C THR A 180 -10.97 18.52 6.86
N PRO A 181 -10.49 17.53 7.64
CA PRO A 181 -10.99 17.34 9.00
C PRO A 181 -10.81 18.63 9.83
N THR A 182 -11.53 18.73 10.95
CA THR A 182 -11.42 19.87 11.87
C THR A 182 -9.99 20.01 12.36
N LEU A 183 -9.44 21.21 12.18
CA LEU A 183 -8.15 21.64 12.69
C LEU A 183 -8.35 22.52 13.93
N PHE A 184 -7.36 22.51 14.81
CA PHE A 184 -7.35 23.22 16.09
C PHE A 184 -6.20 24.21 16.10
N LEU A 185 -6.50 25.51 15.95
CA LEU A 185 -5.52 26.60 15.89
C LEU A 185 -5.90 27.73 16.86
N ASP A 186 -4.90 28.37 17.44
CA ASP A 186 -5.12 29.58 18.23
C ASP A 186 -5.40 30.77 17.31
N ALA A 187 -6.02 31.83 17.82
CA ALA A 187 -6.27 33.03 17.03
C ALA A 187 -4.95 33.62 16.49
N GLY A 188 -4.92 33.97 15.21
CA GLY A 188 -3.70 34.41 14.53
C GLY A 188 -3.75 34.27 13.00
N THR A 189 -2.61 34.57 12.38
CA THR A 189 -2.39 34.39 10.94
C THR A 189 -1.47 33.20 10.71
N TYR A 190 -1.89 32.31 9.82
CA TYR A 190 -1.20 31.09 9.45
C TYR A 190 -1.12 30.97 7.92
N TYR A 191 -0.37 29.97 7.47
CA TYR A 191 -0.15 29.66 6.07
C TYR A 191 -0.45 28.18 5.81
N SER A 192 -1.45 27.91 4.98
CA SER A 192 -1.79 26.55 4.56
C SER A 192 -1.11 26.20 3.24
N PHE A 193 -0.70 24.94 3.13
CA PHE A 193 -0.06 24.34 1.97
C PHE A 193 -0.87 23.14 1.53
N SER A 194 -1.20 23.07 0.24
CA SER A 194 -1.96 21.96 -0.34
C SER A 194 -1.13 21.22 -1.40
N SER A 195 -1.23 19.89 -1.43
CA SER A 195 -0.59 19.04 -2.44
C SER A 195 -1.48 17.89 -2.89
N HIS A 196 -1.39 17.56 -4.19
CA HIS A 196 -2.06 16.44 -4.85
C HIS A 196 -1.33 16.15 -6.16
N ALA A 197 -1.20 14.89 -6.58
CA ALA A 197 -0.43 14.52 -7.78
C ALA A 197 -1.00 15.14 -9.07
N ASP A 198 -2.33 15.12 -9.22
CA ASP A 198 -3.02 15.60 -10.43
C ASP A 198 -3.35 17.10 -10.46
N TYR A 199 -3.06 17.86 -9.39
CA TYR A 199 -3.42 19.27 -9.29
C TYR A 199 -2.22 20.15 -8.94
N THR A 200 -2.20 21.36 -9.50
CA THR A 200 -1.23 22.39 -9.11
C THR A 200 -1.92 23.43 -8.24
N PHE A 201 -1.31 23.76 -7.10
CA PHE A 201 -1.84 24.73 -6.15
C PHE A 201 -0.93 25.96 -6.04
N THR A 202 -1.52 27.12 -5.80
CA THR A 202 -0.79 28.31 -5.36
C THR A 202 -0.57 28.22 -3.87
N ASN A 203 0.66 27.91 -3.46
CA ASN A 203 1.06 27.82 -2.06
C ASN A 203 2.05 28.94 -1.68
N PRO A 204 2.02 29.40 -0.42
CA PRO A 204 0.98 29.13 0.59
C PRO A 204 -0.29 29.97 0.37
N GLN A 205 -1.40 29.54 0.98
CA GLN A 205 -2.58 30.36 1.18
C GLN A 205 -2.61 30.93 2.60
N THR A 206 -3.01 32.19 2.75
CA THR A 206 -3.11 32.83 4.08
C THR A 206 -4.41 32.44 4.76
N VAL A 207 -4.33 32.02 6.03
CA VAL A 207 -5.46 31.65 6.87
C VAL A 207 -5.49 32.58 8.08
N THR A 208 -6.64 33.19 8.36
CA THR A 208 -6.83 34.01 9.57
C THR A 208 -7.83 33.31 10.48
N VAL A 209 -7.44 33.11 11.73
CA VAL A 209 -8.27 32.53 12.80
C VAL A 209 -8.54 33.63 13.82
N SER A 210 -9.80 33.81 14.19
CA SER A 210 -10.27 34.89 15.09
C SER A 210 -11.16 34.36 16.19
#